data_AF-A5HGY7-F1
#
_entry.id   AF-A5HGY7-F1
#
_cell.length_a   1.000
_cell.length_b   1.000
_cell.length_c   1.000
_cell.angle_alpha   90.00
_cell.angle_beta   90.00
_cell.angle_gamma   90.00
#
_symmetry.space_group_name_H-M   'P 1'
#
loop_
_entity.id
_entity.type
_entity.pdbx_description
1 polymer ?
#
loop_
_entity_poly.entity_id
_entity_poly.type
_entity_poly.pdbx_seq_one_letter_code
_entity_poly.pdbx_strand_id
1 'polypeptide(L)' 'LNLQYNKLQSVPNGTFDSLGELQDVKLHGNPWDC' A
#
# COMPACT_ATOMS: atom_id res chain seq x y z
N LEU A 1 -5.23 -6.80 -2.32
CA LEU A 1 -4.07 -6.30 -3.10
C LEU A 1 -2.77 -6.70 -2.40
N ASN A 2 -1.80 -7.25 -3.13
CA ASN A 2 -0.53 -7.69 -2.55
C ASN A 2 0.64 -6.83 -3.04
N LEU A 3 1.13 -5.94 -2.18
CA LEU A 3 2.25 -5.04 -2.43
C LEU A 3 3.40 -5.31 -1.45
N GLN A 4 3.39 -6.46 -0.78
CA GLN A 4 4.40 -6.82 0.19
C GLN A 4 5.77 -7.04 -0.48
N TYR A 5 6.86 -6.74 0.22
CA TYR A 5 8.24 -6.84 -0.28
C TYR A 5 8.52 -6.06 -1.57
N ASN A 6 7.97 -4.85 -1.66
CA ASN A 6 8.29 -3.89 -2.72
C ASN A 6 9.26 -2.82 -2.20
N LYS A 7 9.53 -1.80 -3.03
CA LYS A 7 10.35 -0.64 -2.69
C LYS A 7 9.51 0.63 -2.53
N LEU A 8 8.28 0.49 -2.05
CA LEU A 8 7.41 1.63 -1.79
C LEU A 8 7.94 2.39 -0.57
N GLN A 9 8.10 3.71 -0.72
CA GLN A 9 8.58 4.60 0.35
C GLN A 9 7.45 5.41 0.98
N SER A 10 6.38 5.66 0.22
CA SER A 10 5.17 6.30 0.71
C SER A 10 3.97 5.80 -0.09
N VAL A 11 2.78 5.90 0.50
CA VAL A 11 1.52 5.71 -0.22
C VAL A 11 0.79 7.05 -0.22
N PRO A 12 0.50 7.63 -1.39
CA PRO A 12 -0.30 8.85 -1.46
C PRO A 12 -1.64 8.65 -0.78
N ASN A 13 -2.08 9.65 -0.01
CA ASN A 13 -3.40 9.62 0.60
C ASN A 13 -4.46 9.50 -0.50
N GLY A 14 -5.42 8.60 -0.30
CA GLY A 14 -6.47 8.30 -1.28
C GLY A 14 -6.06 7.38 -2.43
N THR A 15 -4.86 6.78 -2.42
CA THR A 15 -4.48 5.74 -3.41
C THR A 15 -5.45 4.56 -3.39
N PHE A 16 -6.03 4.25 -2.23
CA PHE A 16 -6.96 3.14 -2.06
C PHE A 16 -8.44 3.55 -2.16
N ASP A 17 -8.76 4.84 -2.22
CA ASP A 17 -10.14 5.33 -2.26
C ASP A 17 -10.84 4.97 -3.58
N SER A 18 -10.06 4.79 -4.65
CA SER A 18 -10.57 4.33 -5.95
C SER A 18 -10.91 2.83 -5.95
N LEU A 19 -10.41 2.07 -4.98
CA LEU A 19 -10.65 0.64 -4.84
C LEU A 19 -11.77 0.41 -3.82
N GLY A 20 -13.01 0.75 -4.21
CA GLY A 20 -14.18 0.71 -3.32
C GLY A 20 -14.50 -0.64 -2.68
N GLU A 21 -13.90 -1.74 -3.15
CA GLU A 21 -14.06 -3.09 -2.59
C GLU A 21 -12.77 -3.67 -1.98
N LEU A 22 -11.78 -2.82 -1.71
CA LEU A 22 -10.50 -3.29 -1.17
C LEU A 22 -10.63 -3.73 0.29
N GLN A 23 -10.81 -5.03 0.52
CA GLN A 23 -10.87 -5.60 1.87
C GLN A 23 -9.51 -5.67 2.56
N ASP A 24 -8.47 -6.06 1.82
CA ASP A 24 -7.14 -6.32 2.39
C ASP A 24 -6.00 -5.79 1.50
N VAL A 25 -5.03 -5.13 2.14
CA VAL A 25 -3.78 -4.68 1.54
C VAL A 25 -2.60 -5.16 2.36
N LYS A 26 -1.66 -5.84 1.72
CA LYS A 26 -0.40 -6.27 2.34
C LYS A 26 0.71 -5.32 1.90
N LEU A 27 1.25 -4.55 2.85
CA LEU A 27 2.27 -3.51 2.65
C LEU A 27 3.59 -3.77 3.39
N HIS A 28 3.69 -4.88 4.13
CA HIS A 28 4.89 -5.24 4.88
C HIS A 28 6.10 -5.48 3.96
N GLY A 29 7.31 -5.32 4.50
CA GLY A 29 8.55 -5.54 3.75
C GLY A 29 8.87 -4.44 2.73
N ASN A 30 8.21 -3.30 2.81
CA ASN A 30 8.56 -2.08 2.06
C ASN A 30 9.39 -1.14 2.94
N PRO A 31 10.38 -0.41 2.37
CA PRO A 31 11.18 0.57 3.08
C PRO A 31 10.40 1.90 3.21
N TRP A 32 9.39 1.93 4.06
CA TRP A 32 8.59 3.13 4.32
C TRP A 32 9.44 4.24 4.93
N ASP A 33 9.30 5.44 4.37
CA ASP A 33 9.83 6.66 4.96
C ASP A 33 8.82 7.17 6.00
N CYS A 34 9.26 7.26 7.26
CA CYS A 34 8.42 7.57 8.42
C CYS A 34 8.39 9.06 8.73
#